data_AF-A0A382S427-F1
#
_entry.id   AF-A0A382S427-F1
#
_cell.length_a   1.000
_cell.length_b   1.000
_cell.length_c   1.000
_cell.angle_alpha   90.00
_cell.angle_beta   90.00
_cell.angle_gamma   90.00
#
_symmetry.space_group_name_H-M   'P 1'
#
loop_
_entity.id
_entity.type
_entity.pdbx_description
1 polymer ?
#
loop_
_entity_poly.entity_id
_entity_poly.type
_entity_poly.pdbx_seq_one_letter_code
_entity_poly.pdbx_strand_id
1 'polypeptide(L)' 'MIWSGSKFQCDVCVEYNGVRSCQEVEGMAKEDTIMTGMSTACAAVTNGRTESIDCSMTQPVKIQCKDI' A
#
# COMPACT_ATOMS: atom_id res chain seq x y z
N MET A 1 3.22 9.94 23.46
CA MET A 1 3.62 9.19 22.25
C MET A 1 3.98 10.23 21.20
N ILE A 2 5.27 10.52 21.07
CA ILE A 2 5.81 11.54 20.17
C ILE A 2 5.90 10.91 18.78
N TRP A 3 4.87 11.14 17.96
CA TRP A 3 4.86 10.72 16.56
C TRP A 3 5.89 11.57 15.83
N SER A 4 7.06 11.00 15.55
CA SER A 4 7.98 11.55 14.57
C SER A 4 7.25 11.61 13.24
N GLY A 5 6.95 12.82 12.79
CA GLY A 5 6.04 13.09 11.67
C GLY A 5 6.40 12.31 10.42
N SER A 6 5.37 11.76 9.79
CA SER A 6 5.40 11.26 8.42
C SER A 6 6.08 12.29 7.51
N LYS A 7 7.03 11.85 6.69
CA LYS A 7 7.70 12.69 5.68
C LYS A 7 7.22 12.40 4.27
N PHE A 8 6.64 11.22 4.07
CA PHE A 8 6.17 10.75 2.78
C PHE A 8 4.76 10.21 2.96
N GLN A 9 3.89 10.56 2.03
CA GLN A 9 2.54 10.04 1.92
C GLN A 9 2.44 9.37 0.55
N CYS A 10 2.16 8.07 0.54
CA CYS A 10 1.97 7.30 -0.68
C CYS A 10 0.54 6.78 -0.78
N ASP A 11 -0.09 7.04 -1.93
CA ASP A 11 -1.35 6.45 -2.38
C ASP A 11 -1.02 5.25 -3.27
N VAL A 12 -1.32 4.04 -2.78
CA VAL A 12 -1.09 2.78 -3.48
C VAL A 12 -2.44 2.14 -3.80
N CYS A 13 -2.76 2.03 -5.09
CA CYS A 13 -3.92 1.28 -5.54
C CYS A 13 -3.51 -0.07 -6.09
N VAL A 14 -4.19 -1.12 -5.65
CA VAL A 14 -4.03 -2.47 -6.15
C VAL A 14 -5.36 -2.95 -6.71
N GLU A 15 -5.29 -3.65 -7.83
CA GLU A 15 -6.43 -4.33 -8.44
C GLU A 15 -6.12 -5.81 -8.49
N TYR A 16 -6.94 -6.61 -7.84
CA TYR A 16 -6.77 -8.05 -7.76
C TYR A 16 -8.12 -8.73 -7.92
N ASN A 17 -8.20 -9.70 -8.83
CA ASN A 17 -9.41 -10.48 -9.11
C ASN A 17 -10.66 -9.61 -9.42
N GLY A 18 -10.48 -8.48 -10.11
CA GLY A 18 -11.56 -7.53 -10.45
C GLY A 18 -11.98 -6.62 -9.29
N VAL A 19 -11.33 -6.71 -8.13
CA VAL A 19 -11.55 -5.83 -6.98
C VAL A 19 -10.40 -4.85 -6.90
N ARG A 20 -10.73 -3.56 -6.87
CA ARG A 20 -9.75 -2.48 -6.73
C ARG A 20 -9.89 -1.83 -5.36
N SER A 21 -8.77 -1.69 -4.65
CA SER A 21 -8.68 -0.91 -3.42
C SER A 21 -7.47 0.02 -3.47
N CYS A 22 -7.67 1.25 -3.00
CA CYS A 22 -6.61 2.24 -2.84
C CYS A 22 -6.37 2.44 -1.35
N GLN A 23 -5.10 2.38 -0.94
CA GLN A 23 -4.68 2.62 0.42
C GLN A 23 -3.69 3.78 0.45
N GLU A 24 -4.04 4.76 1.27
CA GLU A 24 -3.19 5.90 1.54
C GLU A 24 -2.44 5.62 2.84
N VAL A 25 -1.12 5.69 2.76
CA VAL A 25 -0.20 5.37 3.85
C VAL A 25 0.86 6.44 3.96
N GLU A 26 1.35 6.60 5.18
CA GLU A 26 2.32 7.62 5.52
C GLU A 26 3.51 6.98 6.23
N GLY A 27 4.71 7.50 5.97
CA GLY A 27 5.93 6.99 6.56
C GLY A 27 7.11 7.93 6.47
N MET A 28 8.21 7.51 7.11
CA MET A 28 9.46 8.27 7.16
C MET A 28 10.32 8.08 5.91
N ALA A 29 10.14 6.97 5.20
CA ALA A 29 10.87 6.61 3.99
C ALA A 29 9.88 6.20 2.90
N LYS A 30 10.08 6.69 1.67
CA LYS A 30 9.22 6.42 0.53
C LYS A 30 9.02 4.92 0.29
N GLU A 31 10.09 4.14 0.32
CA GLU A 31 10.04 2.71 0.00
C GLU A 31 9.28 1.89 1.06
N ASP A 32 9.55 2.16 2.35
CA ASP A 32 8.78 1.58 3.46
C ASP A 32 7.30 1.95 3.38
N THR A 33 7.00 3.19 3.00
CA THR A 33 5.63 3.69 2.85
C THR A 33 4.93 2.95 1.71
N ILE A 34 5.57 2.78 0.55
CA ILE A 34 5.02 2.00 -0.57
C ILE A 34 4.77 0.55 -0.14
N MET A 35 5.74 -0.12 0.51
CA MET A 35 5.59 -1.51 0.96
C MET A 35 4.42 -1.69 1.95
N THR A 36 4.26 -0.73 2.86
CA THR A 36 3.15 -0.71 3.82
C THR A 36 1.81 -0.54 3.09
N GLY A 37 1.74 0.39 2.13
CA GLY A 37 0.55 0.62 1.31
C GLY A 37 0.18 -0.58 0.48
N MET A 38 1.17 -1.24 -0.13
CA MET A 38 1.01 -2.50 -0.85
C MET A 38 0.41 -3.59 0.03
N SER A 39 1.01 -3.82 1.20
CA SER A 39 0.57 -4.87 2.12
C SER A 39 -0.87 -4.63 2.60
N THR A 40 -1.20 -3.39 2.96
CA THR A 40 -2.55 -3.02 3.41
C THR A 40 -3.56 -3.09 2.26
N ALA A 41 -3.20 -2.62 1.06
CA ALA A 41 -4.09 -2.68 -0.10
C ALA A 41 -4.39 -4.12 -0.51
N CYS A 42 -3.37 -4.97 -0.49
CA CYS A 42 -3.52 -6.39 -0.73
C CYS A 42 -4.39 -7.07 0.33
N ALA A 43 -4.19 -6.76 1.62
CA ALA A 43 -5.07 -7.26 2.66
C ALA A 43 -6.53 -6.80 2.50
N ALA A 44 -6.77 -5.65 1.84
CA ALA A 44 -8.13 -5.13 1.61
C ALA A 44 -8.84 -5.73 0.39
N VAL A 45 -8.11 -6.12 -0.66
CA VAL A 45 -8.69 -6.74 -1.87
C VAL A 45 -8.74 -8.27 -1.81
N THR A 46 -8.04 -8.87 -0.85
CA THR A 46 -7.94 -10.33 -0.69
C THR A 46 -8.66 -10.80 0.56
N ASN A 47 -9.30 -11.97 0.51
CA ASN A 47 -9.99 -12.56 1.65
C ASN A 47 -9.24 -13.76 2.24
N GLY A 48 -8.14 -14.18 1.61
CA GLY A 48 -7.32 -15.32 2.02
C GLY A 48 -5.83 -15.00 2.04
N ARG A 49 -5.10 -15.73 2.90
CA ARG A 49 -3.64 -15.58 3.04
C ARG A 49 -2.89 -15.85 1.73
N THR A 50 -3.36 -16.78 0.91
CA THR A 50 -2.72 -17.09 -0.39
C THR A 50 -2.82 -15.92 -1.36
N GLU A 51 -4.03 -15.37 -1.53
CA GLU A 51 -4.28 -14.23 -2.40
C GLU A 51 -3.46 -13.01 -1.97
N SER A 52 -3.29 -12.78 -0.66
CA SER A 52 -2.48 -11.65 -0.16
C SER A 52 -1.01 -11.76 -0.57
N ILE A 53 -0.46 -12.98 -0.69
CA ILE A 53 0.91 -13.24 -1.16
C ILE A 53 1.00 -12.98 -2.67
N ASP A 54 0.04 -13.49 -3.44
CA ASP A 54 -0.02 -13.29 -4.89
C ASP A 54 -0.17 -11.81 -5.24
N CYS A 55 -1.04 -11.10 -4.51
CA CYS A 55 -1.24 -9.67 -4.63
C CYS A 55 0.05 -8.89 -4.32
N SER A 56 0.79 -9.29 -3.27
CA SER A 56 2.08 -8.66 -2.92
C SER A 56 3.15 -8.85 -3.99
N MET A 57 3.02 -9.88 -4.86
CA MET A 57 3.88 -10.09 -6.02
C MET A 57 3.35 -9.40 -7.29
N THR A 58 2.12 -8.89 -7.27
CA THR A 58 1.50 -8.22 -8.42
C THR A 58 1.93 -6.75 -8.46
N GLN A 59 2.06 -6.17 -9.65
CA GLN A 59 2.31 -4.72 -9.75
C GLN A 59 1.05 -3.92 -9.41
N PRO A 60 1.17 -2.87 -8.56
CA PRO A 60 0.05 -2.01 -8.25
C PRO A 60 -0.34 -1.17 -9.47
N VAL A 61 -1.63 -0.94 -9.65
CA VAL A 61 -2.16 -0.16 -10.78
C VAL A 61 -1.82 1.32 -10.67
N LYS A 62 -1.53 1.79 -9.45
CA LYS A 62 -1.15 3.17 -9.20
C LYS A 62 -0.27 3.25 -7.96
N ILE A 63 0.88 3.93 -8.06
CA ILE A 63 1.67 4.38 -6.92
C ILE A 63 1.89 5.88 -7.09
N GLN A 64 1.43 6.67 -6.13
CA GLN A 64 1.71 8.09 -6.06
C GLN A 64 2.26 8.43 -4.69
N CYS A 65 3.54 8.79 -4.63
CA CYS A 65 4.16 9.28 -3.41
C CYS A 65 4.40 10.77 -3.51
N LYS A 66 4.11 11.47 -2.42
CA LYS A 66 4.39 12.89 -2.24
C LYS A 66 5.10 13.10 -0.89
N ASP A 67 5.90 14.14 -0.83
CA ASP A 67 6.59 14.57 0.38
C ASP A 67 5.65 15.48 1.19
N ILE A 68 5.59 15.27 2.51
CA ILE A 68 4.75 16.03 3.46
C ILE A 68 5.52 16.56 4.65
#